data_AF-A0A9X4F8Y8-F1
#
_entry.id   AF-A0A9X4F8Y8-F1
#
_cell.length_a   1.000
_cell.length_b   1.000
_cell.length_c   1.000
_cell.angle_alpha   90.00
_cell.angle_beta   90.00
_cell.angle_gamma   90.00
#
_symmetry.space_group_name_H-M   'P 1'
#
loop_
_entity.id
_entity.type
_entity.pdbx_description
1 polymer ?
#
loop_
_entity_poly.entity_id
_entity_poly.type
_entity_poly.pdbx_seq_one_letter_code
_entity_poly.pdbx_strand_id
1 'polypeptide(L)'
;MKKLLLALLLVSPSALADISCSGEVKNVLQYANGSVNVLTTYRNQYTYICNIKNDWKGVSPQACQGMLSILLTAQSTGKKIATYYTGDQYTCQTLPHYGSSPGPVYVGLHGGS
;
A
#
# COMPACT_ATOMS: atom_id res chain seq x y z
N MET A 1 22.68 -17.64 -40.71
CA MET A 1 22.50 -17.81 -39.25
C MET A 1 23.00 -16.61 -38.42
N LYS A 2 22.99 -15.37 -38.95
CA LYS A 2 23.39 -14.15 -38.20
C LYS A 2 22.22 -13.23 -37.83
N LYS A 3 21.06 -13.42 -38.47
CA LYS A 3 19.84 -12.63 -38.24
C LYS A 3 19.08 -13.02 -36.96
N LEU A 4 19.37 -14.19 -36.37
CA LEU A 4 18.69 -14.68 -35.16
C LEU A 4 19.25 -14.05 -33.88
N LEU A 5 20.53 -13.64 -33.89
CA LEU A 5 21.19 -13.01 -32.74
C LEU A 5 20.68 -11.58 -32.46
N LEU A 6 20.14 -10.89 -33.46
CA LEU A 6 19.67 -9.51 -33.31
C LEU A 6 18.26 -9.41 -32.70
N ALA A 7 17.47 -10.49 -32.75
CA ALA A 7 16.11 -10.51 -32.21
C ALA A 7 16.06 -10.66 -30.68
N LEU A 8 17.13 -11.16 -30.05
CA LEU A 8 17.19 -11.41 -28.61
C LEU A 8 17.45 -10.15 -27.77
N LEU A 9 17.86 -9.03 -28.40
CA LEU A 9 18.21 -7.77 -27.75
C LEU A 9 17.00 -6.85 -27.45
N LEU A 10 15.80 -7.24 -27.88
CA LEU A 10 14.57 -6.43 -27.73
C LEU A 10 13.70 -6.85 -26.54
N VAL A 11 14.08 -7.90 -25.81
CA VAL A 11 13.35 -8.33 -24.62
C VAL A 11 13.96 -7.64 -23.41
N SER A 12 13.56 -6.39 -23.17
CA SER A 12 13.86 -5.71 -21.90
C SER A 12 13.09 -6.43 -20.79
N PRO A 13 13.73 -6.95 -19.74
CA PRO A 13 12.99 -7.45 -18.59
C PRO A 13 12.22 -6.27 -17.98
N SER A 14 10.90 -6.39 -17.89
CA SER A 14 10.10 -5.52 -17.04
C SER A 14 10.52 -5.82 -15.60
N ALA A 15 11.39 -4.97 -15.04
CA ALA A 15 11.72 -5.03 -13.63
C ALA A 15 10.43 -4.76 -12.85
N LEU A 16 9.91 -5.75 -12.12
CA LEU A 16 8.83 -5.55 -11.17
C LEU A 16 9.41 -4.74 -10.00
N ALA A 17 9.33 -3.41 -10.08
CA ALA A 17 9.64 -2.59 -8.91
C ALA A 17 8.46 -2.68 -7.94
N ASP A 18 8.73 -2.60 -6.63
CA ASP A 18 7.67 -2.49 -5.64
C ASP A 18 7.48 -1.02 -5.24
N ILE A 19 6.29 -0.68 -4.74
CA ILE A 19 5.98 0.68 -4.32
C ILE A 19 6.07 0.78 -2.80
N SER A 20 6.91 1.71 -2.32
CA SER A 20 6.96 2.09 -0.91
C SER A 20 6.54 3.54 -0.73
N CYS A 21 5.53 3.77 0.10
CA CYS A 21 4.96 5.08 0.37
C CYS A 21 5.17 5.47 1.82
N SER A 22 5.70 6.67 2.04
CA SER A 22 5.94 7.21 3.38
C SER A 22 5.24 8.55 3.58
N GLY A 23 4.60 8.73 4.73
CA GLY A 23 3.85 9.95 5.03
C GLY A 23 3.10 9.89 6.35
N GLU A 24 2.45 10.99 6.70
CA GLU A 24 1.64 11.08 7.91
C GLU A 24 0.25 10.53 7.69
N VAL A 25 -0.35 9.97 8.74
CA VAL A 25 -1.76 9.59 8.78
C VAL A 25 -2.58 10.81 9.22
N LYS A 26 -3.41 11.33 8.32
CA LYS A 26 -4.32 12.45 8.62
C LYS A 26 -5.64 11.95 9.21
N ASN A 27 -6.18 10.86 8.68
CA ASN A 27 -7.40 10.26 9.21
C ASN A 27 -7.46 8.75 9.06
N VAL A 28 -8.16 8.09 9.99
CA VAL A 28 -8.47 6.65 9.96
C VAL A 28 -9.97 6.47 10.12
N LEU A 29 -10.60 5.74 9.20
CA LEU A 29 -12.02 5.41 9.23
C LEU A 29 -12.19 3.89 9.28
N GLN A 30 -12.73 3.40 10.39
CA GLN A 30 -13.23 2.02 10.50
C GLN A 30 -14.74 2.02 10.33
N TYR A 31 -15.22 1.35 9.29
CA TYR A 31 -16.64 1.26 8.98
C TYR A 31 -17.26 0.04 9.69
N ALA A 32 -18.57 0.09 9.96
CA ALA A 32 -19.30 -1.01 10.59
C ALA A 32 -19.23 -2.33 9.78
N ASN A 33 -19.01 -2.26 8.47
CA ASN A 33 -18.78 -3.42 7.60
C ASN A 33 -17.36 -4.01 7.68
N GLY A 34 -16.51 -3.48 8.57
CA GLY A 34 -15.14 -3.91 8.80
C GLY A 34 -14.08 -3.24 7.92
N SER A 35 -14.47 -2.39 6.98
CA SER A 35 -13.49 -1.73 6.09
C SER A 35 -12.65 -0.72 6.85
N VAL A 36 -11.33 -0.71 6.63
CA VAL A 36 -10.39 0.28 7.19
C VAL A 36 -9.86 1.16 6.06
N ASN A 37 -10.26 2.43 6.06
CA ASN A 37 -9.75 3.43 5.12
C ASN A 37 -8.83 4.43 5.83
N VAL A 38 -7.75 4.82 5.16
CA VAL A 38 -6.78 5.78 5.68
C VAL A 38 -6.60 6.95 4.71
N LEU A 39 -6.52 8.16 5.26
CA LEU A 39 -6.07 9.35 4.53
C LEU A 39 -4.62 9.65 4.94
N THR A 40 -3.70 9.68 3.98
CA THR A 40 -2.27 9.95 4.21
C THR A 40 -1.77 11.12 3.39
N THR A 41 -0.63 11.71 3.78
CA THR A 41 -0.01 12.80 3.02
C THR A 41 0.56 12.38 1.66
N TYR A 42 1.00 11.13 1.51
CA TYR A 42 1.60 10.67 0.26
C TYR A 42 0.57 10.46 -0.86
N ARG A 43 -0.69 10.16 -0.50
CA ARG A 43 -1.78 9.89 -1.45
C ARG A 43 -2.84 10.98 -1.49
N ASN A 44 -3.02 11.70 -0.39
CA ASN A 44 -4.00 12.78 -0.20
C ASN A 44 -5.45 12.43 -0.57
N GLN A 45 -5.82 11.14 -0.56
CA GLN A 45 -7.20 10.65 -0.61
C GLN A 45 -7.32 9.39 0.26
N TYR A 46 -8.57 8.97 0.53
CA TYR A 46 -8.82 7.73 1.26
C TYR A 46 -8.40 6.51 0.45
N THR A 47 -7.56 5.69 1.06
CA THR A 47 -7.09 4.40 0.53
C THR A 47 -7.65 3.29 1.40
N TYR A 48 -8.22 2.26 0.77
CA TYR A 48 -8.74 1.11 1.48
C TYR A 48 -7.58 0.15 1.80
N ILE A 49 -7.22 0.05 3.07
CA ILE A 49 -6.05 -0.72 3.52
C ILE A 49 -6.40 -2.20 3.64
N CYS A 50 -7.46 -2.53 4.38
CA CYS A 50 -7.82 -3.91 4.70
C CYS A 50 -9.21 -3.98 5.35
N ASN A 51 -9.71 -5.20 5.55
CA ASN A 51 -10.97 -5.45 6.24
C ASN A 51 -10.76 -6.27 7.52
N ILE A 52 -11.35 -5.87 8.65
CA ILE A 52 -11.24 -6.59 9.94
C ILE A 52 -12.18 -7.79 10.09
N LYS A 53 -13.03 -8.06 9.08
CA LYS A 53 -13.99 -9.17 9.06
C LYS A 53 -13.69 -10.20 7.96
N ASN A 54 -13.13 -9.78 6.83
CA ASN A 54 -12.85 -10.63 5.67
C ASN A 54 -11.43 -10.45 5.16
N ASP A 55 -10.87 -11.44 4.46
CA ASP A 55 -9.60 -11.29 3.76
C ASP A 55 -9.66 -10.18 2.70
N TRP A 56 -8.60 -9.38 2.62
CA TRP A 56 -8.48 -8.29 1.65
C TRP A 56 -7.15 -8.37 0.92
N LYS A 57 -7.18 -8.87 -0.33
CA LYS A 57 -6.02 -8.86 -1.26
C LYS A 57 -4.70 -9.30 -0.59
N GLY A 58 -4.74 -10.40 0.17
CA GLY A 58 -3.59 -10.96 0.90
C GLY A 58 -3.46 -10.52 2.36
N VAL A 59 -4.27 -9.57 2.84
CA VAL A 59 -4.32 -9.15 4.24
C VAL A 59 -5.45 -9.89 4.96
N SER A 60 -5.11 -10.71 5.96
CA SER A 60 -6.11 -11.39 6.78
C SER A 60 -6.79 -10.46 7.78
N PRO A 61 -7.99 -10.79 8.30
CA PRO A 61 -8.66 -9.99 9.33
C PRO A 61 -7.80 -9.68 10.55
N GLN A 62 -7.01 -10.66 11.02
CA GLN A 62 -6.11 -10.50 12.16
C GLN A 62 -4.95 -9.55 11.84
N ALA A 63 -4.34 -9.69 10.65
CA ALA A 63 -3.31 -8.76 10.20
C ALA A 63 -3.89 -7.33 10.07
N CYS A 64 -5.13 -7.21 9.58
CA CYS A 64 -5.81 -5.93 9.44
C CYS A 64 -6.02 -5.22 10.79
N GLN A 65 -6.37 -5.95 11.84
CA GLN A 65 -6.49 -5.37 13.19
C GLN A 65 -5.13 -4.86 13.70
N GLY A 66 -4.04 -5.57 13.40
CA GLY A 66 -2.68 -5.10 13.67
C GLY A 66 -2.34 -3.81 12.91
N MET A 67 -2.62 -3.78 11.60
CA MET A 67 -2.41 -2.58 10.77
C MET A 67 -3.27 -1.40 11.25
N LEU A 68 -4.52 -1.63 11.62
CA LEU A 68 -5.40 -0.60 12.18
C LEU A 68 -4.80 0.00 13.46
N SER A 69 -4.24 -0.83 14.34
CA SER A 69 -3.59 -0.37 15.58
C SER A 69 -2.36 0.50 15.29
N ILE A 70 -1.57 0.15 14.28
CA ILE A 70 -0.42 0.95 13.80
C ILE A 70 -0.90 2.29 13.25
N LEU A 71 -1.95 2.30 12.42
CA LEU A 71 -2.51 3.51 11.83
C LEU A 71 -3.05 4.47 12.90
N LEU A 72 -3.80 3.97 13.88
CA LEU A 72 -4.32 4.77 15.00
C LEU A 72 -3.19 5.32 15.86
N THR A 73 -2.13 4.54 16.08
CA THR A 73 -0.93 4.98 16.82
C THR A 73 -0.18 6.08 16.05
N ALA A 74 -0.01 5.92 14.74
CA ALA A 74 0.63 6.94 13.90
C ALA A 74 -0.18 8.25 13.93
N GLN A 75 -1.50 8.16 13.82
CA GLN A 75 -2.40 9.32 13.89
C GLN A 75 -2.28 10.04 15.24
N SER A 76 -2.30 9.31 16.37
CA SER A 76 -2.28 9.91 17.70
C SER A 76 -0.91 10.47 18.10
N THR A 77 0.17 9.91 17.55
CA THR A 77 1.56 10.32 17.87
C THR A 77 2.17 11.26 16.85
N GLY A 78 1.51 11.51 15.72
CA GLY A 78 2.08 12.28 14.60
C GLY A 78 3.26 11.61 13.90
N LYS A 79 3.55 10.33 14.19
CA LYS A 79 4.61 9.59 13.50
C LYS A 79 4.22 9.30 12.06
N LYS A 80 5.21 9.27 11.17
CA LYS A 80 5.02 8.82 9.79
C LYS A 80 4.81 7.30 9.76
N ILE A 81 4.09 6.84 8.76
CA ILE A 81 4.02 5.42 8.40
C ILE A 81 4.79 5.17 7.12
N ALA A 82 5.24 3.93 6.95
CA ALA A 82 5.59 3.35 5.66
C ALA A 82 4.53 2.32 5.27
N THR A 83 4.06 2.37 4.03
CA THR A 83 3.15 1.40 3.44
C THR A 83 3.79 0.84 2.18
N TYR A 84 3.88 -0.49 2.10
CA TYR A 84 4.50 -1.16 0.97
C TYR A 84 3.48 -2.00 0.22
N TYR A 85 3.58 -1.97 -1.10
CA TYR A 85 2.74 -2.71 -2.04
C TYR A 85 3.63 -3.43 -3.05
N THR A 86 3.25 -4.66 -3.40
CA THR A 86 3.95 -5.41 -4.46
C THR A 86 3.60 -4.86 -5.84
N GLY A 87 4.60 -4.73 -6.71
CA GLY A 87 4.46 -4.24 -8.08
C GLY A 87 4.55 -2.71 -8.23
N ASP A 88 4.68 -2.25 -9.48
CA ASP A 88 5.03 -0.89 -9.92
C ASP A 88 3.96 -0.22 -10.80
N GLN A 89 2.76 -0.80 -10.82
CA GLN A 89 1.67 -0.37 -11.70
C GLN A 89 1.11 1.01 -11.31
N TYR A 90 1.49 1.51 -10.13
CA TYR A 90 1.06 2.78 -9.57
C TYR A 90 2.24 3.52 -8.93
N THR A 91 2.02 4.77 -8.55
CA THR A 91 2.87 5.51 -7.63
C THR A 91 2.11 5.80 -6.34
N CYS A 92 2.78 6.29 -5.30
CA CYS A 92 2.12 6.67 -4.06
C CYS A 92 1.00 7.71 -4.25
N GLN A 93 1.11 8.54 -5.29
CA GLN A 93 0.14 9.57 -5.64
C GLN A 93 -1.01 9.01 -6.50
N THR A 94 -0.76 7.95 -7.28
CA THR A 94 -1.73 7.36 -8.21
C THR A 94 -2.33 6.03 -7.73
N LEU A 95 -2.09 5.63 -6.47
CA LEU A 95 -2.73 4.44 -5.90
C LEU A 95 -4.25 4.46 -6.13
N PRO A 96 -4.85 3.37 -6.61
CA PRO A 96 -6.30 3.27 -6.69
C PRO A 96 -6.94 3.47 -5.32
N HIS A 97 -8.15 4.03 -5.31
CA HIS A 97 -8.89 4.33 -4.08
C HIS A 97 -10.05 3.34 -3.86
N TYR A 98 -10.57 3.27 -2.62
CA TYR A 98 -11.70 2.40 -2.25
C TYR A 98 -11.49 0.94 -2.68
N GLY A 99 -12.49 0.27 -3.26
CA GLY A 99 -12.42 -1.15 -3.66
C GLY A 99 -11.31 -1.50 -4.66
N SER A 100 -10.77 -0.51 -5.38
CA SER A 100 -9.67 -0.75 -6.31
C SER A 100 -8.30 -0.75 -5.63
N SER A 101 -8.19 -0.24 -4.39
CA SER A 101 -6.91 -0.10 -3.66
C SER A 101 -6.19 -1.46 -3.55
N PRO A 102 -4.88 -1.55 -3.80
CA PRO A 102 -4.12 -2.78 -3.55
C PRO A 102 -4.07 -3.09 -2.05
N GLY A 103 -3.96 -4.37 -1.70
CA GLY A 103 -3.65 -4.78 -0.33
C GLY A 103 -2.18 -4.48 -0.04
N PRO A 104 -1.84 -3.80 1.08
CA PRO A 104 -0.45 -3.60 1.46
C PRO A 104 0.15 -4.91 1.96
N VAL A 105 1.44 -5.12 1.71
CA VAL A 105 2.20 -6.20 2.37
C VAL A 105 2.46 -5.83 3.82
N TYR A 106 2.77 -4.56 4.08
CA TYR A 106 2.86 -4.04 5.44
C TYR A 106 2.42 -2.59 5.54
N VAL A 107 1.97 -2.24 6.75
CA VAL A 107 1.90 -0.87 7.27
C VAL A 107 2.77 -0.85 8.53
N GLY A 108 3.77 0.01 8.58
CA GLY A 108 4.69 0.11 9.71
C GLY A 108 4.87 1.55 10.16
N LEU A 109 5.20 1.75 11.44
CA LEU A 109 5.68 3.06 11.91
C LEU A 109 7.05 3.32 11.30
N HIS A 110 7.23 4.48 10.68
CA HIS A 110 8.49 4.93 10.12
C HIS A 110 9.10 5.96 11.06
N GLY A 111 10.19 5.57 11.74
CA GLY A 111 10.99 6.49 12.55
C GLY A 111 11.68 7.49 11.64
N GLY A 112 11.40 8.79 11.82
CA GLY A 112 12.14 9.84 11.12
C GLY A 112 13.59 9.84 11.56
N SER A 113 14.50 9.87 10.58
CA SER A 113 15.85 10.43 10.73
C SER A 113 15.74 11.95 10.82
#